data_AF-A0A4S2PBT4-F1
#
_entry.id   AF-A0A4S2PBT4-F1
#
_cell.length_a   1.000
_cell.length_b   1.000
_cell.length_c   1.000
_cell.angle_alpha   90.00
_cell.angle_beta   90.00
_cell.angle_gamma   90.00
#
_symmetry.space_group_name_H-M   'P 1'
#
loop_
_entity.id
_entity.type
_entity.pdbx_description
1 polymer ?
#
loop_
_entity_poly.entity_id
_entity_poly.type
_entity_poly.pdbx_seq_one_letter_code
_entity_poly.pdbx_strand_id
1 'polypeptide(L)' 'MKNKVIEEVISICGSQAKLSQKCGVSQVSVSFWLNGGGISAKYIPLIAKATNGKVSEIEILNSLTQS' A
#
# COMPACT_ATOMS: atom_id res chain seq x y z
N MET A 1 -6.22 8.01 -11.71
CA MET A 1 -4.96 7.30 -12.11
C MET A 1 -4.59 6.37 -10.96
N LYS A 2 -3.98 5.20 -11.21
CA LYS A 2 -3.58 4.31 -10.11
C LYS A 2 -2.36 4.86 -9.36
N ASN A 3 -2.32 4.65 -8.04
CA ASN A 3 -1.15 4.91 -7.23
C ASN A 3 -0.07 3.86 -7.55
N LYS A 4 0.99 4.29 -8.25
CA LYS A 4 2.07 3.42 -8.73
C LYS A 4 2.87 2.77 -7.59
N VAL A 5 3.05 3.48 -6.47
CA VAL A 5 3.75 2.93 -5.30
C VAL A 5 2.94 1.77 -4.71
N ILE A 6 1.62 1.93 -4.59
CA ILE A 6 0.75 0.85 -4.11
C ILE A 6 0.67 -0.31 -5.10
N GLU A 7 0.70 -0.02 -6.41
CA GLU A 7 0.79 -1.07 -7.44
C GLU A 7 2.08 -1.90 -7.30
N GLU A 8 3.22 -1.25 -7.05
CA GLU A 8 4.50 -1.92 -6.78
C GLU A 8 4.45 -2.76 -5.49
N VAL A 9 3.94 -2.19 -4.39
CA VAL A 9 3.74 -2.93 -3.13
C VAL A 9 2.92 -4.19 -3.37
N ILE A 10 1.82 -4.10 -4.13
CA ILE A 10 0.96 -5.24 -4.47
C ILE A 10 1.74 -6.28 -5.27
N SER A 11 2.55 -5.84 -6.25
CA SER A 11 3.41 -6.72 -7.05
C SER A 11 4.42 -7.48 -6.17
N ILE A 12 5.09 -6.79 -5.25
CA ILE A 12 6.04 -7.39 -4.28
C ILE A 12 5.34 -8.39 -3.36
N CYS A 13 4.12 -8.06 -2.90
CA CYS A 13 3.32 -8.96 -2.07
C CYS A 13 2.68 -10.11 -2.87
N GLY A 14 2.60 -9.98 -4.19
CA GLY A 14 2.03 -10.94 -5.15
C GLY A 14 0.54 -10.75 -5.43
N SER A 15 -0.24 -10.14 -4.54
CA SER A 15 -1.65 -9.78 -4.79
C SER A 15 -2.21 -8.83 -3.74
N GLN A 16 -3.34 -8.18 -4.05
CA GLN A 16 -4.06 -7.35 -3.09
C GLN A 16 -4.51 -8.14 -1.85
N ALA A 17 -4.94 -9.40 -2.04
CA ALA A 17 -5.36 -10.28 -0.94
C ALA A 17 -4.20 -10.67 -0.02
N LYS A 18 -2.98 -10.83 -0.55
CA LYS A 18 -1.79 -11.09 0.26
C LYS A 18 -1.38 -9.85 1.06
N LEU A 19 -1.39 -8.67 0.43
CA LEU A 19 -1.14 -7.41 1.12
C LEU A 19 -2.17 -7.15 2.23
N SER A 20 -3.45 -7.38 1.95
CA SER A 20 -4.52 -7.15 2.93
C SER A 20 -4.36 -8.03 4.18
N GLN A 21 -3.99 -9.30 4.01
CA GLN A 21 -3.66 -10.20 5.11
C GLN A 21 -2.46 -9.72 5.94
N LYS A 22 -1.38 -9.29 5.28
CA LYS A 22 -0.19 -8.76 5.96
C LYS A 22 -0.48 -7.48 6.76
N CYS A 23 -1.39 -6.64 6.27
CA CYS A 23 -1.76 -5.39 6.90
C CYS A 23 -2.96 -5.50 7.86
N GLY A 24 -3.61 -6.67 7.96
CA GLY A 24 -4.80 -6.87 8.80
C GLY A 24 -6.02 -6.07 8.35
N VAL A 25 -6.19 -5.88 7.04
CA VAL A 25 -7.29 -5.10 6.44
C VAL A 25 -8.06 -5.91 5.40
N SER A 26 -9.17 -5.36 4.91
CA SER A 26 -9.92 -5.94 3.79
C SER A 26 -9.20 -5.72 2.45
N GLN A 27 -9.46 -6.59 1.47
CA GLN A 27 -8.97 -6.38 0.09
C GLN A 27 -9.56 -5.09 -0.53
N VAL A 28 -10.77 -4.71 -0.14
CA VAL A 28 -11.40 -3.45 -0.58
C VAL A 28 -10.59 -2.23 -0.13
N SER A 29 -10.04 -2.26 1.08
CA SER A 29 -9.14 -1.20 1.58
C SER A 29 -7.90 -1.07 0.70
N VAL A 30 -7.29 -2.19 0.28
CA VAL A 30 -6.14 -2.18 -0.62
C VAL A 30 -6.52 -1.64 -2.01
N SER A 31 -7.68 -2.03 -2.54
CA SER A 31 -8.19 -1.49 -3.80
C SER A 31 -8.42 0.02 -3.72
N PHE A 32 -8.94 0.51 -2.60
CA PHE A 32 -9.11 1.95 -2.36
C PHE A 32 -7.77 2.68 -2.42
N TRP A 33 -6.73 2.18 -1.74
CA TRP A 33 -5.39 2.76 -1.78
C TRP A 33 -4.78 2.76 -3.18
N LEU A 34 -4.92 1.65 -3.92
CA LEU A 34 -4.44 1.53 -5.29
C LEU A 34 -5.08 2.57 -6.23
N ASN A 35 -6.34 2.92 -5.98
CA ASN A 35 -7.07 3.88 -6.81
C ASN A 35 -6.91 5.34 -6.34
N GLY A 36 -5.92 5.63 -5.48
CA GLY A 36 -5.63 6.98 -4.99
C GLY A 36 -6.46 7.38 -3.77
N GLY A 37 -7.15 6.43 -3.14
CA GLY A 37 -7.79 6.65 -1.86
C GLY A 37 -6.76 6.83 -0.74
N GLY A 38 -7.13 7.60 0.28
CA GLY A 38 -6.26 7.85 1.43
C GLY A 38 -5.88 6.58 2.21
N ILE A 39 -4.67 6.61 2.79
CA ILE A 39 -4.16 5.58 3.69
C ILE A 39 -4.07 6.17 5.10
N SER A 40 -4.68 5.50 6.08
CA SER A 40 -4.47 5.88 7.49
C SER A 40 -3.02 5.63 7.89
N ALA A 41 -2.39 6.59 8.56
CA ALA A 41 -0.97 6.56 8.93
C ALA A 41 -0.55 5.25 9.65
N LYS A 42 -1.46 4.63 10.42
CA LYS A 42 -1.21 3.35 11.10
C LYS A 42 -0.88 2.18 10.16
N TYR A 43 -1.29 2.26 8.89
CA TYR A 43 -1.03 1.21 7.91
C TYR A 43 0.27 1.42 7.13
N ILE A 44 0.82 2.63 7.09
CA ILE A 44 2.07 2.95 6.38
C ILE A 44 3.24 2.04 6.81
N PRO A 45 3.56 1.89 8.12
CA PRO A 45 4.65 0.99 8.55
C PRO A 45 4.35 -0.48 8.24
N LEU A 46 3.07 -0.88 8.27
CA LEU A 46 2.66 -2.25 7.95
C LEU A 46 2.86 -2.56 6.46
N ILE A 47 2.57 -1.59 5.58
CA ILE A 47 2.78 -1.71 4.14
C ILE A 47 4.27 -1.78 3.83
N ALA A 48 5.09 -0.90 4.42
CA ALA A 48 6.55 -0.93 4.25
C ALA A 48 7.13 -2.29 4.71
N LYS A 49 6.72 -2.76 5.89
CA LYS A 49 7.09 -4.09 6.40
C LYS A 49 6.62 -5.23 5.50
N ALA A 50 5.44 -5.13 4.90
CA ALA A 50 4.90 -6.15 3.99
C ALA A 50 5.78 -6.37 2.74
N THR A 51 6.54 -5.35 2.34
CA THR A 51 7.52 -5.41 1.25
C THR A 51 8.94 -5.79 1.70
N ASN A 52 9.14 -6.12 2.97
CA ASN A 52 10.46 -6.31 3.59
C ASN A 52 11.39 -5.08 3.40
N GLY A 53 10.83 -3.86 3.44
CA GLY A 53 11.59 -2.62 3.32
C GLY A 53 12.02 -2.24 1.90
N LYS A 54 11.55 -2.96 0.86
CA LYS A 54 11.78 -2.58 -0.54
C LYS A 54 11.10 -1.27 -0.92
N VAL A 55 9.95 -0.99 -0.31
CA VAL A 55 9.25 0.29 -0.39
C VAL A 55 9.27 0.92 1.00
N SER A 56 9.78 2.14 1.11
CA SER A 56 9.89 2.88 2.36
C SER A 56 8.57 3.56 2.76
N GLU A 57 8.43 3.88 4.05
CA GLU A 57 7.29 4.65 4.56
C GLU A 57 7.16 6.03 3.90
N ILE A 58 8.30 6.65 3.57
CA ILE A 58 8.35 7.96 2.91
C ILE A 58 7.81 7.88 1.48
N GLU A 59 8.15 6.83 0.73
CA GLU A 59 7.61 6.61 -0.62
C GLU A 59 6.09 6.42 -0.58
N ILE A 60 5.58 5.65 0.39
CA ILE A 60 4.15 5.45 0.57
C ILE A 60 3.47 6.78 0.92
N LEU A 61 4.04 7.57 1.85
CA LEU A 61 3.49 8.85 2.25
C LEU A 61 3.46 9.85 1.09
N ASN A 62 4.55 9.96 0.34
CA ASN A 62 4.65 10.84 -0.84
C ASN A 62 3.67 10.42 -1.95
N SER A 63 3.33 9.13 -2.05
CA SER A 63 2.35 8.65 -3.02
C SER A 63 0.93 9.13 -2.76
N LEU A 64 0.62 9.60 -1.54
CA LEU A 64 -0.71 10.10 -1.18
C LEU A 64 -0.95 11.55 -1.64
N THR A 65 0.12 12.34 -1.78
CA THR A 65 0.04 13.77 -2.11
C THR A 65 0.10 14.05 -3.61
N GLN A 66 0.46 13.05 -4.43
CA GLN A 66 0.56 13.16 -5.89
C GLN A 66 -0.70 12.67 -6.65
N SER A 67 -1.86 12.72 -6.00
CA SER A 67 -3.14 12.21 -6.54
C SER A 67 -3.85 13.20 -7.45
#